data_AF-A0A7V6HFG8-F1
#
_entry.id   AF-A0A7V6HFG8-F1
#
_cell.length_a   1.000
_cell.length_b   1.000
_cell.length_c   1.000
_cell.angle_alpha   90.00
_cell.angle_beta   90.00
_cell.angle_gamma   90.00
#
_symmetry.space_group_name_H-M   'P 1'
#
loop_
_entity.id
_entity.type
_entity.pdbx_description
1 polymer ?
#
loop_
_entity_poly.entity_id
_entity_poly.type
_entity_poly.pdbx_seq_one_letter_code
_entity_poly.pdbx_strand_id
1 'polypeptide(L)'
;HLFKVTSTVFQKWFYYLWTLHHLDEFRLIAADKATTMGHIQRKHLTNALTLIPSPRLLHRMTITMQPLIETIIASRLQSRTLATLRDTLLPKLLSGELGAAS
;
A
#
# COMPACT_ATOMS: atom_id res chain seq x y z
N HIS A 1 8.35 -13.16 8.30
CA HIS A 1 6.90 -13.28 8.52
C HIS A 1 6.18 -12.19 7.75
N LEU A 2 5.12 -12.52 7.00
CA LEU A 2 4.24 -11.54 6.38
C LEU A 2 3.10 -11.21 7.36
N PHE A 3 2.89 -9.94 7.65
CA PHE A 3 1.80 -9.49 8.51
C PHE A 3 0.76 -8.72 7.69
N LYS A 4 -0.52 -9.09 7.87
CA LYS A 4 -1.65 -8.34 7.30
C LYS A 4 -2.24 -7.46 8.40
N VAL A 5 -2.24 -6.14 8.18
CA VAL A 5 -2.82 -5.16 9.09
C VAL A 5 -4.21 -4.77 8.57
N THR A 6 -5.24 -4.97 9.39
CA THR A 6 -6.64 -4.63 9.07
C THR A 6 -7.35 -4.16 10.34
N SER A 7 -8.38 -3.34 10.18
CA SER A 7 -9.24 -2.89 11.28
C SER A 7 -10.71 -2.90 10.87
N THR A 8 -11.60 -3.24 11.79
CA THR A 8 -13.06 -3.05 11.68
C THR A 8 -13.52 -1.73 12.30
N VAL A 9 -12.65 -1.05 13.05
CA VAL A 9 -12.94 0.18 13.79
C VAL A 9 -12.39 1.40 13.06
N PHE A 10 -11.17 1.31 12.54
CA PHE A 10 -10.49 2.41 11.86
C PHE A 10 -10.48 2.22 10.34
N GLN A 11 -10.66 3.32 9.62
CA GLN A 11 -10.67 3.34 8.16
C GLN A 11 -9.30 2.96 7.59
N LYS A 12 -9.30 2.44 6.35
CA LYS A 12 -8.10 1.99 5.64
C LYS A 12 -6.98 3.01 5.62
N TRP A 13 -7.30 4.27 5.32
CA TRP A 13 -6.32 5.35 5.27
C TRP A 13 -5.57 5.50 6.60
N PHE A 14 -6.26 5.32 7.73
CA PHE A 14 -5.71 5.55 9.06
C PHE A 14 -4.66 4.49 9.42
N TYR A 15 -5.04 3.21 9.42
CA TYR A 15 -4.09 2.16 9.78
C TYR A 15 -3.00 1.97 8.71
N TYR A 16 -3.28 2.28 7.44
CA TYR A 16 -2.27 2.28 6.38
C TYR A 16 -1.18 3.31 6.63
N LEU A 17 -1.54 4.58 6.87
CA LEU A 17 -0.56 5.65 7.07
C LEU A 17 0.25 5.45 8.35
N TRP A 18 -0.38 4.96 9.43
CA TRP A 18 0.36 4.59 10.64
C TRP A 18 1.29 3.40 10.42
N THR A 19 0.89 2.40 9.61
CA THR A 19 1.78 1.29 9.25
C THR A 19 2.98 1.80 8.43
N LEU A 20 2.78 2.77 7.54
CA LEU A 20 3.87 3.41 6.80
C LEU A 20 4.80 4.20 7.73
N HIS A 21 4.24 4.94 8.69
CA HIS A 21 5.02 5.70 9.67
C HIS A 21 5.97 4.80 10.47
N HIS A 22 5.49 3.63 10.91
CA HIS A 22 6.28 2.65 11.67
C HIS A 22 7.17 1.76 10.79
N LEU A 23 7.05 1.85 9.46
CA LEU A 23 7.73 0.93 8.55
C LEU A 23 9.25 1.05 8.61
N ASP A 24 9.77 2.26 8.79
CA ASP A 24 11.21 2.49 8.88
C ASP A 24 11.78 1.83 10.15
N GLU A 25 11.10 1.94 11.29
CA GLU A 25 11.48 1.24 12.52
C GLU A 25 11.45 -0.29 12.32
N PHE A 26 10.41 -0.81 11.67
CA PHE A 26 10.32 -2.24 11.35
C PHE A 26 11.47 -2.72 10.47
N ARG A 27 11.91 -1.91 9.50
CA ARG A 27 13.06 -2.22 8.64
C ARG A 27 14.36 -2.25 9.44
N LEU A 28 14.56 -1.30 10.36
CA LEU A 28 15.73 -1.27 11.25
C LEU A 28 15.77 -2.50 12.15
N ILE A 29 14.66 -2.83 12.79
CA ILE A 29 14.54 -4.01 13.66
C ILE A 29 14.79 -5.31 12.89
N ALA A 30 14.30 -5.39 11.65
CA ALA A 30 14.57 -6.53 10.80
C ALA A 30 16.06 -6.63 10.45
N ALA A 31 16.69 -5.51 10.05
CA ALA A 31 18.11 -5.47 9.69
C ALA A 31 19.03 -5.88 10.85
N ASP A 32 18.76 -5.38 12.06
CA ASP A 32 19.53 -5.71 13.28
C ASP A 32 19.48 -7.20 13.65
N LYS A 33 18.38 -7.89 13.26
CA LYS A 33 18.16 -9.32 13.54
C LYS A 33 18.52 -10.24 12.38
N ALA A 34 19.26 -9.74 11.38
CA ALA A 34 19.58 -10.49 10.18
C ALA A 34 20.77 -11.44 10.42
N THR A 35 20.51 -12.63 10.98
CA THR A 35 21.47 -13.75 10.95
C THR A 35 21.37 -14.56 9.65
N THR A 36 20.19 -14.59 9.03
CA THR A 36 19.96 -15.27 7.73
C THR A 36 18.78 -14.65 6.96
N MET A 37 17.72 -14.19 7.67
CA MET A 37 16.74 -13.23 7.15
C MET A 37 16.17 -12.36 8.29
N GLY A 38 16.43 -11.05 8.20
CA GLY A 38 15.86 -10.07 9.10
C GLY A 38 14.33 -10.09 9.11
N HIS A 39 13.71 -10.14 10.30
CA HIS A 39 12.26 -10.11 10.41
C HIS A 39 11.80 -9.43 11.70
N ILE A 40 10.62 -8.81 11.62
CA ILE A 40 9.90 -8.34 12.81
C ILE A 40 9.07 -9.47 13.44
N GLN A 41 8.82 -9.34 14.75
CA GLN A 41 7.94 -10.21 15.52
C GLN A 41 6.62 -9.50 15.81
N ARG A 42 5.57 -10.27 16.15
CA ARG A 42 4.24 -9.70 16.48
C ARG A 42 4.30 -8.64 17.58
N LYS A 43 5.18 -8.81 18.57
CA LYS A 43 5.39 -7.83 19.66
C LYS A 43 5.79 -6.44 19.15
N HIS A 44 6.47 -6.36 18.02
CA HIS A 44 6.89 -5.09 17.42
C HIS A 44 5.68 -4.34 16.84
N LEU A 45 4.67 -5.07 16.33
CA LEU A 45 3.40 -4.47 15.93
C LEU A 45 2.59 -4.00 17.15
N THR A 46 2.60 -4.76 18.25
CA THR A 46 1.93 -4.36 19.50
C THR A 46 2.55 -3.09 20.09
N ASN A 47 3.87 -2.93 19.96
CA ASN A 47 4.59 -1.78 20.50
C ASN A 47 4.52 -0.53 19.59
N ALA A 48 4.09 -0.69 18.34
CA ALA A 48 3.91 0.40 17.39
C ALA A 48 2.63 1.19 17.68
N LEU A 49 2.67 1.99 18.74
CA LEU A 49 1.53 2.76 19.23
C LEU A 49 1.15 3.90 18.25
N THR A 50 -0.12 4.30 18.29
CA THR A 50 -0.67 5.33 17.42
C THR A 50 -1.54 6.28 18.23
N LEU A 51 -1.61 7.54 17.82
CA LEU A 51 -2.49 8.52 18.43
C LEU A 51 -3.90 8.37 17.86
N ILE A 52 -4.88 8.13 18.73
CA ILE A 52 -6.28 8.02 18.35
C ILE A 52 -6.95 9.38 18.59
N PRO A 53 -7.35 10.11 17.54
CA PRO A 53 -8.07 11.37 17.69
C PRO A 53 -9.48 11.15 18.21
N SER A 54 -10.11 12.21 18.73
CA SER A 54 -11.54 12.17 19.09
C SER A 54 -12.40 11.77 17.88
N PRO A 55 -13.57 11.12 18.09
CA PRO A 55 -14.42 10.66 16.98
C PRO A 55 -14.78 11.76 15.97
N ARG A 56 -15.07 12.97 16.47
CA ARG A 56 -15.38 14.14 15.63
C ARG A 56 -14.20 14.55 14.75
N LEU A 57 -12.98 14.52 15.30
CA LEU A 57 -11.78 14.85 14.53
C LEU A 57 -11.44 13.74 13.53
N LEU A 58 -11.54 12.47 13.93
CA LEU A 58 -11.33 11.32 13.04
C LEU A 58 -12.26 11.38 11.83
N HIS A 59 -13.52 11.74 12.04
CA HIS A 59 -14.49 11.91 10.97
C HIS A 59 -14.09 13.01 9.98
N ARG A 60 -13.71 14.20 10.47
CA ARG A 60 -13.23 15.30 9.61
C ARG A 60 -11.98 14.92 8.82
N MET A 61 -11.03 14.24 9.47
CA MET A 61 -9.83 13.74 8.79
C MET A 61 -10.22 12.73 7.71
N THR A 62 -11.15 11.81 8.01
CA THR A 62 -11.60 10.79 7.06
C THR A 62 -12.18 11.39 5.79
N ILE A 63 -13.00 12.43 5.90
CA ILE A 63 -13.57 13.14 4.73
C ILE A 63 -12.47 13.62 3.77
N THR A 64 -11.30 14.01 4.30
CA THR A 64 -10.19 14.51 3.49
C THR A 64 -9.26 13.39 3.04
N MET A 65 -8.86 12.51 3.96
CA MET A 65 -7.81 11.52 3.72
C MET A 65 -8.28 10.32 2.90
N GLN A 66 -9.54 9.91 3.08
CA GLN A 66 -10.05 8.72 2.39
C GLN A 66 -10.07 8.88 0.87
N PRO A 67 -10.63 9.98 0.30
CA PRO A 67 -10.61 10.18 -1.16
C PRO A 67 -9.19 10.18 -1.74
N LEU A 68 -8.23 10.81 -1.05
CA LEU A 68 -6.84 10.87 -1.51
C LEU A 68 -6.22 9.47 -1.63
N ILE A 69 -6.40 8.62 -0.60
CA ILE A 69 -5.91 7.25 -0.63
C ILE A 69 -6.62 6.42 -1.70
N GLU A 70 -7.94 6.61 -1.87
CA GLU A 70 -8.71 5.92 -2.92
C GLU A 70 -8.24 6.32 -4.32
N THR A 71 -7.99 7.61 -4.57
CA THR A 71 -7.41 8.09 -5.83
C THR A 71 -6.03 7.48 -6.08
N ILE A 72 -5.14 7.47 -5.09
CA ILE A 72 -3.81 6.86 -5.22
C ILE A 72 -3.92 5.38 -5.59
N ILE A 73 -4.82 4.64 -4.94
CA ILE A 73 -5.06 3.23 -5.24
C ILE A 73 -5.58 3.07 -6.67
N ALA A 74 -6.61 3.82 -7.05
CA ALA A 74 -7.21 3.76 -8.38
C ALA A 74 -6.18 4.06 -9.48
N SER A 75 -5.39 5.12 -9.34
CA SER A 75 -4.34 5.49 -10.29
C SER A 75 -3.28 4.40 -10.43
N ARG A 76 -2.89 3.75 -9.32
CA ARG A 76 -1.92 2.63 -9.36
C ARG A 76 -2.49 1.40 -10.06
N LEU A 77 -3.77 1.09 -9.86
CA LEU A 77 -4.43 -0.01 -10.54
C LEU A 77 -4.52 0.27 -12.06
N GLN A 78 -4.98 1.45 -12.45
CA GLN A 78 -5.06 1.85 -13.86
C GLN A 78 -3.69 1.84 -14.54
N SER A 79 -2.65 2.38 -13.89
CA SER A 79 -1.29 2.37 -14.42
C SER A 79 -0.78 0.94 -14.67
N ARG A 80 -1.06 0.00 -13.76
CA ARG A 80 -0.74 -1.43 -13.95
C ARG A 80 -1.51 -2.03 -15.11
N THR A 81 -2.81 -1.77 -15.21
CA THR A 81 -3.64 -2.24 -16.34
C THR A 81 -3.10 -1.73 -17.68
N LEU A 82 -2.74 -0.45 -17.76
CA LEU A 82 -2.17 0.16 -18.97
C LEU A 82 -0.81 -0.45 -19.32
N ALA A 83 0.05 -0.68 -18.33
CA ALA A 83 1.35 -1.33 -18.54
C ALA A 83 1.16 -2.76 -19.07
N THR A 84 0.28 -3.56 -18.45
CA THR A 84 -0.03 -4.92 -18.91
C THR A 84 -0.60 -4.90 -20.33
N LEU A 85 -1.50 -3.97 -20.65
CA LEU A 85 -2.08 -3.84 -21.98
C LEU A 85 -0.99 -3.51 -23.01
N ARG A 86 -0.12 -2.54 -22.72
CA ARG A 86 1.04 -2.21 -23.57
C ARG A 86 1.90 -3.43 -23.82
N ASP A 87 2.29 -4.13 -22.75
CA ASP A 87 3.21 -5.28 -22.85
C ASP A 87 2.57 -6.46 -23.58
N THR A 88 1.23 -6.55 -23.57
CA THR A 88 0.47 -7.56 -24.33
C THR A 88 0.32 -7.21 -25.81
N LEU A 89 0.07 -5.93 -26.12
CA LEU A 89 -0.23 -5.48 -27.47
C LEU A 89 1.02 -5.17 -28.29
N LEU A 90 2.06 -4.62 -27.67
CA LEU A 90 3.25 -4.18 -28.37
C LEU A 90 3.95 -5.30 -29.16
N PRO A 91 4.13 -6.52 -28.62
CA PRO A 91 4.73 -7.62 -29.40
C PRO A 91 3.89 -8.00 -30.62
N LYS A 92 2.55 -8.01 -30.49
CA LYS A 92 1.62 -8.38 -31.56
C LYS A 92 1.51 -7.32 -32.66
N LEU A 93 1.66 -6.05 -32.29
CA LEU A 93 1.78 -4.95 -33.25
C LEU A 93 3.09 -5.05 -34.03
N LEU A 94 4.20 -5.36 -33.35
CA LEU A 94 5.51 -5.52 -33.99
C LEU A 94 5.60 -6.77 -34.88
N SER A 95 4.89 -7.85 -34.55
CA SER A 95 4.80 -9.04 -35.40
C SER A 95 3.84 -8.89 -36.58
N GLY A 96 3.07 -7.80 -36.64
CA GLY A 96 2.04 -7.59 -37.68
C GLY A 96 0.78 -8.44 -37.51
N GLU A 97 0.65 -9.19 -36.41
CA GLU A 97 -0.57 -9.93 -36.05
C GLU A 97 -1.75 -8.99 -35.76
N LEU A 98 -1.45 -7.76 -35.36
CA LEU A 98 -2.43 -6.69 -35.20
C LEU A 98 -2.11 -5.58 -36.22
N GLY A 99 -3.10 -5.24 -37.05
CA GLY A 99 -3.03 -4.05 -37.90
C GLY A 99 -3.32 -2.80 -37.07
N ALA A 100 -2.52 -1.74 -37.22
CA ALA A 100 -2.98 -0.41 -36.84
C ALA A 100 -4.15 -0.07 -37.76
N ALA A 101 -5.33 0.17 -37.20
CA ALA A 101 -6.49 0.60 -37.99
C ALA A 101 -6.10 1.89 -38.73
N SER A 102 -6.06 1.80 -40.06
CA SER A 102 -5.83 2.90 -41.01
C SER A 102 -7.11 3.65 -41.31
#